data_AF-A0A848ZE95-F1
#
_entry.id   AF-A0A848ZE95-F1
#
_cell.length_a   1.000
_cell.length_b   1.000
_cell.length_c   1.000
_cell.angle_alpha   90.00
_cell.angle_beta   90.00
_cell.angle_gamma   90.00
#
_symmetry.space_group_name_H-M   'P 1'
#
loop_
_entity.id
_entity.type
_entity.pdbx_description
1 polymer ?
#
loop_
_entity_poly.entity_id
_entity_poly.type
_entity_poly.pdbx_seq_one_letter_code
_entity_poly.pdbx_strand_id
1 'polypeptide(L)'
;TAHQLRAILHHPGFQAVEAAWRGLDLLVRRLETDATLKLYLIDIGKAELARQLATDDLARTPLYKLLVEQALETPGGLPWAAVLSAADFTAAEADADLLGRLARVVDRAGAPLLAAADPLLAGCRSFAATPDPDDWADAPDAAAAEAWDALRALPEAASVGLLSPRFLLRLPYGARTTPIEAFPFEEIPPEGESGSRHAAFLWGNPAFAAACLLGQAFAAEGWAMRPGRPNELEDMPLYLDPTGDGSETLPCAEILLTERGAQKLLAHGLTPVWSVRNQDRIRVGPFRSVAGGDLKGRWSN
;
A
#
# COMPACT_ATOMS: atom_id res chain seq x y z
N THR A 1 -4.88 2.80 -32.24
CA THR A 1 -4.14 4.08 -32.36
C THR A 1 -3.50 4.44 -31.02
N ALA A 2 -2.53 5.37 -30.97
CA ALA A 2 -1.92 5.83 -29.71
C ALA A 2 -2.96 6.28 -28.67
N HIS A 3 -3.98 7.03 -29.11
CA HIS A 3 -5.08 7.47 -28.25
C HIS A 3 -5.86 6.30 -27.62
N GLN A 4 -6.21 5.27 -28.40
CA GLN A 4 -6.92 4.10 -27.89
C GLN A 4 -6.08 3.30 -26.90
N LEU A 5 -4.79 3.13 -27.17
CA LEU A 5 -3.89 2.43 -26.24
C LEU A 5 -3.78 3.19 -24.92
N ARG A 6 -3.62 4.51 -24.97
CA ARG A 6 -3.62 5.38 -23.79
C ARG A 6 -4.93 5.25 -22.98
N ALA A 7 -6.08 5.25 -23.66
CA ALA A 7 -7.37 5.08 -23.01
C ALA A 7 -7.50 3.73 -22.28
N ILE A 8 -6.96 2.64 -22.84
CA ILE A 8 -6.94 1.32 -22.20
C ILE A 8 -5.98 1.33 -20.99
N LEU A 9 -4.75 1.81 -21.17
CA LEU A 9 -3.73 1.84 -20.12
C LEU A 9 -4.14 2.71 -18.93
N HIS A 10 -4.90 3.79 -19.16
CA HIS A 10 -5.38 4.69 -18.12
C HIS A 10 -6.78 4.34 -17.61
N HIS A 11 -7.38 3.24 -18.08
CA HIS A 11 -8.68 2.81 -17.57
C HIS A 11 -8.52 2.34 -16.11
N PRO A 12 -9.30 2.87 -15.14
CA PRO A 12 -9.09 2.56 -13.72
C PRO A 12 -9.14 1.06 -13.40
N GLY A 13 -10.05 0.32 -14.04
CA GLY A 13 -10.13 -1.13 -13.86
C GLY A 13 -8.94 -1.90 -14.43
N PHE A 14 -8.29 -1.39 -15.49
CA PHE A 14 -7.08 -2.00 -16.04
C PHE A 14 -5.88 -1.70 -15.15
N GLN A 15 -5.71 -0.44 -14.74
CA GLN A 15 -4.64 -0.03 -13.82
C GLN A 15 -4.73 -0.77 -12.48
N ALA A 16 -5.93 -0.98 -11.93
CA ALA A 16 -6.08 -1.73 -10.67
C ALA A 16 -5.52 -3.16 -10.78
N VAL A 17 -5.82 -3.85 -11.89
CA VAL A 17 -5.29 -5.20 -12.15
C VAL A 17 -3.79 -5.16 -12.41
N GLU A 18 -3.33 -4.23 -13.27
CA GLU A 18 -1.90 -4.10 -13.59
C GLU A 18 -1.08 -3.75 -12.34
N ALA A 19 -1.56 -2.84 -11.50
CA ALA A 19 -0.88 -2.43 -10.27
C ALA A 19 -0.78 -3.57 -9.26
N ALA A 20 -1.85 -4.36 -9.08
CA ALA A 20 -1.84 -5.53 -8.19
C ALA A 20 -0.82 -6.57 -8.65
N TRP A 21 -0.80 -6.92 -9.95
CA TRP A 21 0.14 -7.90 -10.49
C TRP A 21 1.58 -7.41 -10.53
N ARG A 22 1.82 -6.13 -10.82
CA ARG A 22 3.18 -5.56 -10.75
C ARG A 22 3.67 -5.39 -9.32
N GLY A 23 2.79 -5.09 -8.38
CA GLY A 23 3.13 -5.10 -6.95
C GLY A 23 3.53 -6.51 -6.48
N LEU A 24 2.80 -7.54 -6.94
CA LEU A 24 3.16 -8.92 -6.67
C LEU A 24 4.49 -9.32 -7.35
N ASP A 25 4.71 -8.95 -8.61
CA ASP A 25 5.98 -9.19 -9.32
C ASP A 25 7.16 -8.51 -8.59
N LEU A 26 6.99 -7.27 -8.12
CA LEU A 26 7.97 -6.59 -7.28
C LEU A 26 8.27 -7.41 -6.02
N LEU A 27 7.25 -7.86 -5.30
CA LEU A 27 7.41 -8.65 -4.07
C LEU A 27 8.17 -9.96 -4.33
N VAL A 28 7.80 -10.70 -5.37
CA VAL A 28 8.44 -11.98 -5.74
C VAL A 28 9.89 -11.77 -6.18
N ARG A 29 10.20 -10.68 -6.89
CA ARG A 29 11.58 -10.37 -7.34
C ARG A 29 12.48 -9.88 -6.22
N ARG A 30 11.92 -9.21 -5.21
CA ARG A 30 12.68 -8.59 -4.11
C ARG A 30 12.87 -9.50 -2.91
N LEU A 31 12.16 -10.63 -2.84
CA LEU A 31 12.25 -11.60 -1.76
C LEU A 31 12.85 -12.93 -2.23
N GLU A 32 13.91 -13.36 -1.56
CA GLU A 32 14.46 -14.71 -1.72
C GLU A 32 13.63 -15.70 -0.91
N THR A 33 12.62 -16.31 -1.55
CA THR A 33 11.78 -17.32 -0.90
C THR A 33 12.50 -18.66 -0.75
N ASP A 34 12.26 -19.36 0.36
CA ASP A 34 12.87 -20.64 0.68
C ASP A 34 11.96 -21.49 1.59
N ALA A 35 12.53 -22.45 2.33
CA ALA A 35 11.77 -23.26 3.28
C ALA A 35 11.19 -22.46 4.46
N THR A 36 11.77 -21.31 4.78
CA THR A 36 11.48 -20.45 5.93
C THR A 36 10.66 -19.21 5.57
N LEU A 37 10.79 -18.68 4.35
CA LEU A 37 10.02 -17.55 3.84
C LEU A 37 9.17 -17.99 2.63
N LYS A 38 7.84 -17.95 2.78
CA LYS A 38 6.90 -18.37 1.74
C LYS A 38 5.87 -17.28 1.46
N LEU A 39 5.49 -17.16 0.19
CA LEU A 39 4.42 -16.29 -0.26
C LEU A 39 3.23 -17.13 -0.70
N TYR A 40 2.03 -16.72 -0.27
CA TYR A 40 0.78 -17.34 -0.69
C TYR A 40 -0.15 -16.27 -1.25
N LEU A 41 -0.85 -16.60 -2.33
CA LEU A 41 -1.81 -15.71 -2.97
C LEU A 41 -3.22 -16.20 -2.66
N ILE A 42 -4.07 -15.29 -2.20
CA ILE A 42 -5.50 -15.52 -1.98
C ILE A 42 -6.26 -14.59 -2.92
N ASP A 43 -6.99 -15.15 -3.86
CA ASP A 43 -7.82 -14.39 -4.78
C ASP A 43 -9.20 -14.12 -4.13
N ILE A 44 -9.40 -12.88 -3.68
CA ILE A 44 -10.67 -12.44 -3.11
C ILE A 44 -10.87 -10.94 -3.37
N GLY A 45 -12.03 -10.58 -3.90
CA GLY A 45 -12.41 -9.18 -4.09
C GLY A 45 -12.81 -8.51 -2.77
N LYS A 46 -12.51 -7.21 -2.60
CA LYS A 46 -12.84 -6.46 -1.38
C LYS A 46 -14.33 -6.50 -1.02
N ALA A 47 -15.21 -6.38 -2.01
CA ALA A 47 -16.66 -6.46 -1.81
C ALA A 47 -17.11 -7.88 -1.37
N GLU A 48 -16.48 -8.91 -1.93
CA GLU A 48 -16.72 -10.28 -1.49
C GLU A 48 -16.24 -10.50 -0.06
N LEU A 49 -15.04 -10.02 0.27
CA LEU A 49 -14.46 -10.08 1.61
C LEU A 49 -15.38 -9.39 2.63
N ALA A 50 -15.89 -8.20 2.31
CA ALA A 50 -16.85 -7.49 3.15
C ALA A 50 -18.11 -8.31 3.42
N ARG A 51 -18.69 -8.90 2.37
CA ARG A 51 -19.87 -9.77 2.49
C ARG A 51 -19.58 -11.01 3.33
N GLN A 52 -18.42 -11.64 3.17
CA GLN A 52 -18.05 -12.83 3.96
C GLN A 52 -17.85 -12.50 5.45
N LEU A 53 -17.32 -11.32 5.76
CA LEU A 53 -17.06 -10.89 7.14
C LEU A 53 -18.26 -10.22 7.81
N ALA A 54 -19.33 -9.91 7.08
CA ALA A 54 -20.58 -9.32 7.59
C ALA A 54 -21.42 -10.33 8.40
N THR A 55 -20.83 -10.89 9.45
CA THR A 55 -21.44 -11.82 10.40
C THR A 55 -20.96 -11.52 11.82
N ASP A 56 -21.73 -11.90 12.83
CA ASP A 56 -21.32 -11.77 14.24
C ASP A 56 -20.33 -12.87 14.66
N ASP A 57 -20.36 -14.02 13.96
CA ASP A 57 -19.51 -15.16 14.23
C ASP A 57 -18.39 -15.28 13.18
N LEU A 58 -17.32 -14.53 13.40
CA LEU A 58 -16.16 -14.52 12.50
C LEU A 58 -15.49 -15.90 12.37
N ALA A 59 -15.60 -16.77 13.38
CA ALA A 59 -14.97 -18.10 13.36
C ALA A 59 -15.49 -18.98 12.23
N ARG A 60 -16.73 -18.76 11.80
CA ARG A 60 -17.34 -19.52 10.69
C ARG A 60 -16.91 -19.06 9.30
N THR A 61 -16.25 -17.91 9.20
CA THR A 61 -15.88 -17.31 7.92
C THR A 61 -14.71 -18.07 7.26
N PRO A 62 -14.66 -18.17 5.92
CA PRO A 62 -13.56 -18.84 5.23
C PRO A 62 -12.20 -18.23 5.56
N LEU A 63 -12.12 -16.90 5.69
CA LEU A 63 -10.88 -16.22 6.03
C LEU A 63 -10.38 -16.61 7.43
N TYR A 64 -11.26 -16.69 8.43
CA TYR A 64 -10.87 -17.11 9.77
C TYR A 64 -10.34 -18.55 9.78
N LYS A 65 -11.03 -19.46 9.09
CA LYS A 65 -10.58 -20.86 8.98
C LYS A 65 -9.19 -20.97 8.38
N LEU A 66 -8.89 -20.16 7.37
CA LEU A 66 -7.59 -20.14 6.71
C LEU A 66 -6.49 -19.50 7.59
N LEU A 67 -6.76 -18.33 8.17
CA LEU A 67 -5.75 -17.55 8.89
C LEU A 67 -5.54 -18.01 10.33
N VAL A 68 -6.57 -18.60 10.95
CA VAL A 68 -6.57 -18.99 12.37
C VAL A 68 -6.62 -20.51 12.51
N GLU A 69 -7.72 -21.16 12.11
CA GLU A 69 -7.92 -22.59 12.41
C GLU A 69 -6.84 -23.48 11.77
N GLN A 70 -6.60 -23.31 10.46
CA GLN A 70 -5.61 -24.09 9.71
C GLN A 70 -4.18 -23.79 10.15
N ALA A 71 -3.90 -22.54 10.53
CA ALA A 71 -2.54 -22.08 10.81
C ALA A 71 -2.12 -22.32 12.27
N LEU A 72 -3.05 -22.16 13.23
CA LEU A 72 -2.77 -22.18 14.67
C LEU A 72 -3.42 -23.34 15.41
N GLU A 73 -4.58 -23.83 14.95
CA GLU A 73 -5.39 -24.83 15.68
C GLU A 73 -5.28 -26.23 15.08
N THR A 74 -4.53 -26.38 13.97
CA THR A 74 -4.24 -27.66 13.32
C THR A 74 -2.83 -28.14 13.68
N PRO A 75 -2.63 -29.40 14.11
CA PRO A 75 -1.30 -29.94 14.38
C PRO A 75 -0.37 -29.82 13.16
N GLY A 76 0.80 -29.19 13.35
CA GLY A 76 1.75 -28.93 12.27
C GLY A 76 1.41 -27.72 11.39
N GLY A 77 0.39 -26.93 11.75
CA GLY A 77 0.07 -25.67 11.10
C GLY A 77 1.27 -24.71 11.11
N LEU A 78 1.43 -23.98 10.01
CA LEU A 78 2.43 -22.93 9.87
C LEU A 78 1.76 -21.58 10.05
N PRO A 79 2.10 -20.83 11.12
CA PRO A 79 1.47 -19.55 11.34
C PRO A 79 1.87 -18.49 10.31
N TRP A 80 0.95 -17.58 10.03
CA TRP A 80 1.18 -16.45 9.14
C TRP A 80 2.09 -15.39 9.79
N ALA A 81 2.98 -14.80 9.00
CA ALA A 81 3.87 -13.72 9.45
C ALA A 81 3.19 -12.35 9.37
N ALA A 82 2.50 -12.08 8.26
CA ALA A 82 1.73 -10.89 7.98
C ALA A 82 0.69 -11.20 6.89
N VAL A 83 -0.34 -10.37 6.80
CA VAL A 83 -1.36 -10.40 5.75
C VAL A 83 -1.25 -9.11 4.95
N LEU A 84 -1.16 -9.23 3.63
CA LEU A 84 -1.09 -8.09 2.73
C LEU A 84 -2.40 -7.96 1.95
N SER A 85 -3.05 -6.79 2.03
CA SER A 85 -4.18 -6.44 1.16
C SER A 85 -3.67 -5.68 -0.06
N ALA A 86 -3.94 -6.21 -1.25
CA ALA A 86 -3.73 -5.49 -2.51
C ALA A 86 -4.79 -4.41 -2.77
N ALA A 87 -5.88 -4.39 -1.98
CA ALA A 87 -6.91 -3.36 -2.05
C ALA A 87 -6.59 -2.17 -1.13
N ASP A 88 -7.03 -0.99 -1.56
CA ASP A 88 -6.90 0.27 -0.82
C ASP A 88 -8.10 0.45 0.12
N PHE A 89 -7.87 1.08 1.28
CA PHE A 89 -8.90 1.43 2.25
C PHE A 89 -9.09 2.95 2.30
N THR A 90 -10.34 3.35 2.11
CA THR A 90 -10.82 4.72 2.07
C THR A 90 -11.29 5.19 3.44
N ALA A 91 -11.51 6.50 3.58
CA ALA A 91 -12.11 7.03 4.80
C ALA A 91 -13.62 6.72 4.95
N ALA A 92 -14.23 5.90 4.07
CA ALA A 92 -15.64 5.56 4.17
C ALA A 92 -15.95 4.68 5.40
N GLU A 93 -17.17 4.82 5.94
CA GLU A 93 -17.70 4.02 7.05
C GLU A 93 -17.57 2.51 6.80
N ALA A 94 -17.96 2.05 5.60
CA ALA A 94 -17.90 0.63 5.23
C ALA A 94 -16.47 0.06 5.27
N ASP A 95 -15.45 0.88 5.02
CA ASP A 95 -14.05 0.47 5.08
C ASP A 95 -13.55 0.40 6.52
N ALA A 96 -13.98 1.32 7.39
CA ALA A 96 -13.69 1.26 8.83
C ALA A 96 -14.29 -0.01 9.45
N ASP A 97 -15.55 -0.33 9.13
CA ASP A 97 -16.22 -1.55 9.59
C ASP A 97 -15.54 -2.82 9.13
N LEU A 98 -15.14 -2.85 7.84
CA LEU A 98 -14.40 -3.97 7.27
C LEU A 98 -13.05 -4.15 7.98
N LEU A 99 -12.30 -3.06 8.17
CA LEU A 99 -11.04 -3.09 8.90
C LEU A 99 -11.22 -3.54 10.34
N GLY A 100 -12.30 -3.16 11.02
CA GLY A 100 -12.58 -3.62 12.39
C GLY A 100 -12.81 -5.13 12.47
N ARG A 101 -13.53 -5.68 11.49
CA ARG A 101 -13.72 -7.15 11.37
C ARG A 101 -12.42 -7.86 11.01
N LEU A 102 -11.64 -7.31 10.09
CA LEU A 102 -10.33 -7.84 9.71
C LEU A 102 -9.35 -7.81 10.90
N ALA A 103 -9.29 -6.71 11.64
CA ALA A 103 -8.46 -6.53 12.83
C ALA A 103 -8.61 -7.70 13.80
N ARG A 104 -9.85 -8.09 14.10
CA ARG A 104 -10.15 -9.24 14.97
C ARG A 104 -9.60 -10.56 14.43
N VAL A 105 -9.70 -10.79 13.12
CA VAL A 105 -9.17 -12.02 12.48
C VAL A 105 -7.65 -12.02 12.50
N VAL A 106 -7.02 -10.92 12.09
CA VAL A 106 -5.55 -10.83 11.96
C VAL A 106 -4.84 -10.78 13.32
N ASP A 107 -5.45 -10.16 14.33
CA ASP A 107 -4.95 -10.17 15.70
C ASP A 107 -4.97 -11.59 16.29
N ARG A 108 -6.08 -12.31 16.09
CA ARG A 108 -6.21 -13.70 16.50
C ARG A 108 -5.22 -14.62 15.78
N ALA A 109 -4.95 -14.37 14.50
CA ALA A 109 -3.92 -15.08 13.72
C ALA A 109 -2.49 -14.72 14.16
N GLY A 110 -2.31 -13.62 14.89
CA GLY A 110 -0.99 -13.07 15.23
C GLY A 110 -0.20 -12.63 14.00
N ALA A 111 -0.88 -12.13 12.97
CA ALA A 111 -0.29 -11.80 11.67
C ALA A 111 -0.85 -10.47 11.16
N PRO A 112 -0.16 -9.32 11.35
CA PRO A 112 -0.73 -8.00 11.08
C PRO A 112 -1.16 -7.81 9.64
N LEU A 113 -2.22 -7.03 9.45
CA LEU A 113 -2.66 -6.55 8.14
C LEU A 113 -1.81 -5.35 7.72
N LEU A 114 -1.32 -5.38 6.48
CA LEU A 114 -0.72 -4.25 5.78
C LEU A 114 -1.60 -3.89 4.58
N ALA A 115 -1.99 -2.64 4.45
CA ALA A 115 -2.80 -2.17 3.33
C ALA A 115 -2.53 -0.70 2.98
N ALA A 116 -2.95 -0.26 1.80
CA ALA A 116 -2.90 1.16 1.43
C ALA A 116 -4.03 1.96 2.09
N ALA A 117 -3.72 3.18 2.49
CA ALA A 117 -4.69 4.19 2.91
C ALA A 117 -4.90 5.25 1.83
N ASP A 118 -6.17 5.58 1.60
CA ASP A 118 -6.59 6.73 0.81
C ASP A 118 -6.08 8.06 1.41
N PRO A 119 -5.73 9.05 0.58
CA PRO A 119 -5.24 10.35 1.04
C PRO A 119 -6.16 11.06 2.04
N LEU A 120 -7.48 10.83 2.00
CA LEU A 120 -8.42 11.50 2.92
C LEU A 120 -8.17 11.11 4.37
N LEU A 121 -7.61 9.92 4.63
CA LEU A 121 -7.19 9.50 5.98
C LEU A 121 -5.98 10.29 6.49
N ALA A 122 -5.22 10.93 5.60
CA ALA A 122 -4.14 11.86 5.94
C ALA A 122 -4.61 13.32 6.02
N GLY A 123 -5.88 13.60 5.73
CA GLY A 123 -6.46 14.93 5.74
C GLY A 123 -6.38 15.69 4.41
N CYS A 124 -6.22 15.00 3.28
CA CYS A 124 -6.21 15.64 1.96
C CYS A 124 -6.92 14.80 0.90
N ARG A 125 -7.48 15.41 -0.14
CA ARG A 125 -8.12 14.64 -1.25
C ARG A 125 -7.14 14.06 -2.26
N SER A 126 -5.94 14.61 -2.33
CA SER A 126 -4.90 14.17 -3.26
C SER A 126 -3.57 14.78 -2.83
N PHE A 127 -2.58 13.93 -2.57
CA PHE A 127 -1.22 14.38 -2.27
C PHE A 127 -0.64 15.22 -3.41
N ALA A 128 -0.91 14.84 -4.67
CA ALA A 128 -0.39 15.56 -5.83
C ALA A 128 -1.03 16.95 -6.01
N ALA A 129 -2.31 17.11 -5.67
CA ALA A 129 -2.99 18.40 -5.75
C ALA A 129 -2.71 19.29 -4.54
N THR A 130 -2.40 18.69 -3.40
CA THR A 130 -2.14 19.36 -2.12
C THR A 130 -0.82 18.86 -1.51
N PRO A 131 0.33 19.21 -2.10
CA PRO A 131 1.63 18.69 -1.65
C PRO A 131 2.12 19.32 -0.35
N ASP A 132 1.64 20.52 0.00
CA ASP A 132 1.98 21.15 1.28
C ASP A 132 1.14 20.52 2.41
N PRO A 133 1.78 19.89 3.41
CA PRO A 133 1.07 19.32 4.53
C PRO A 133 0.24 20.34 5.32
N ASP A 134 0.58 21.63 5.31
CA ASP A 134 -0.17 22.65 6.04
C ASP A 134 -1.61 22.83 5.51
N ASP A 135 -1.84 22.45 4.25
CA ASP A 135 -3.16 22.46 3.61
C ASP A 135 -3.97 21.17 3.83
N TRP A 136 -3.41 20.17 4.54
CA TRP A 136 -4.11 18.92 4.87
C TRP A 136 -5.09 19.14 6.02
N ALA A 137 -6.29 19.62 5.69
CA ALA A 137 -7.37 19.91 6.62
C ALA A 137 -8.72 19.31 6.18
N ASP A 138 -8.75 18.46 5.15
CA ASP A 138 -9.95 17.72 4.78
C ASP A 138 -10.30 16.69 5.87
N ALA A 139 -11.58 16.41 6.02
CA ALA A 139 -12.09 15.39 6.94
C ALA A 139 -13.17 14.55 6.27
N PRO A 140 -13.34 13.27 6.68
CA PRO A 140 -14.51 12.49 6.30
C PRO A 140 -15.80 13.11 6.90
N ASP A 141 -16.95 12.63 6.46
CA ASP A 141 -18.22 12.98 7.11
C ASP A 141 -18.29 12.43 8.55
N ALA A 142 -19.30 12.87 9.30
CA ALA A 142 -19.42 12.55 10.73
C ALA A 142 -19.62 11.05 11.01
N ALA A 143 -20.36 10.33 10.16
CA ALA A 143 -20.62 8.91 10.34
C ALA A 143 -19.35 8.09 10.07
N ALA A 144 -18.63 8.44 9.00
CA ALA A 144 -17.33 7.88 8.70
C ALA A 144 -16.31 8.17 9.82
N ALA A 145 -16.25 9.41 10.33
CA ALA A 145 -15.37 9.78 11.44
C ALA A 145 -15.65 8.92 12.70
N GLU A 146 -16.92 8.77 13.08
CA GLU A 146 -17.33 7.95 14.22
C GLU A 146 -16.92 6.47 14.06
N ALA A 147 -17.11 5.91 12.86
CA ALA A 147 -16.70 4.53 12.56
C ALA A 147 -15.17 4.35 12.62
N TRP A 148 -14.40 5.32 12.15
CA TRP A 148 -12.94 5.31 12.27
C TRP A 148 -12.47 5.44 13.72
N ASP A 149 -13.10 6.28 14.52
CA ASP A 149 -12.80 6.37 15.95
C ASP A 149 -13.12 5.05 16.67
N ALA A 150 -14.25 4.43 16.34
CA ALA A 150 -14.63 3.11 16.86
C ALA A 150 -13.62 2.03 16.48
N LEU A 151 -13.14 2.01 15.22
CA LEU A 151 -12.05 1.13 14.77
C LEU A 151 -10.79 1.35 15.61
N ARG A 152 -10.33 2.59 15.76
CA ARG A 152 -9.09 2.91 16.47
C ARG A 152 -9.14 2.59 17.96
N ALA A 153 -10.33 2.58 18.55
CA ALA A 153 -10.56 2.20 19.94
C ALA A 153 -10.50 0.67 20.17
N LEU A 154 -10.53 -0.15 19.13
CA LEU A 154 -10.41 -1.61 19.26
C LEU A 154 -9.00 -2.00 19.74
N PRO A 155 -8.86 -2.91 20.70
CA PRO A 155 -7.56 -3.49 21.06
C PRO A 155 -6.85 -4.12 19.85
N GLU A 156 -7.61 -4.74 18.95
CA GLU A 156 -7.10 -5.44 17.77
C GLU A 156 -6.62 -4.48 16.67
N ALA A 157 -6.95 -3.18 16.76
CA ALA A 157 -6.48 -2.18 15.81
C ALA A 157 -4.95 -2.04 15.80
N ALA A 158 -4.28 -2.46 16.86
CA ALA A 158 -2.82 -2.56 16.93
C ALA A 158 -2.23 -3.50 15.86
N SER A 159 -3.03 -4.42 15.31
CA SER A 159 -2.64 -5.38 14.28
C SER A 159 -2.97 -4.92 12.85
N VAL A 160 -3.41 -3.66 12.66
CA VAL A 160 -3.73 -3.09 11.35
C VAL A 160 -2.78 -1.92 11.05
N GLY A 161 -1.93 -2.11 10.05
CA GLY A 161 -1.01 -1.10 9.53
C GLY A 161 -1.47 -0.57 8.18
N LEU A 162 -1.72 0.74 8.11
CA LEU A 162 -2.07 1.41 6.86
C LEU A 162 -0.92 2.28 6.38
N LEU A 163 -0.68 2.29 5.08
CA LEU A 163 0.48 2.94 4.47
C LEU A 163 0.06 3.94 3.39
N SER A 164 0.78 5.06 3.31
CA SER A 164 0.52 6.12 2.34
C SER A 164 1.73 7.07 2.24
N PRO A 165 1.98 7.79 1.14
CA PRO A 165 1.36 7.69 -0.18
C PRO A 165 1.80 6.44 -0.98
N ARG A 166 1.30 6.31 -2.20
CA ARG A 166 1.66 5.29 -3.19
C ARG A 166 3.03 5.55 -3.83
N PHE A 167 3.53 4.56 -4.56
CA PHE A 167 4.80 4.64 -5.30
C PHE A 167 4.69 4.11 -6.72
N LEU A 168 5.58 4.54 -7.61
CA LEU A 168 5.54 4.23 -9.04
C LEU A 168 5.98 2.77 -9.28
N LEU A 169 5.15 1.99 -9.95
CA LEU A 169 5.45 0.58 -10.26
C LEU A 169 6.16 0.39 -11.61
N ARG A 170 5.92 1.30 -12.56
CA ARG A 170 6.49 1.22 -13.91
C ARG A 170 6.73 2.62 -14.47
N LEU A 171 7.82 2.80 -15.19
CA LEU A 171 8.00 3.96 -16.05
C LEU A 171 6.96 3.94 -17.20
N PRO A 172 6.30 5.07 -17.49
CA PRO A 172 5.39 5.14 -18.63
C PRO A 172 6.11 4.81 -19.94
N TYR A 173 5.38 4.27 -20.93
CA TYR A 173 5.91 4.02 -22.25
C TYR A 173 6.21 5.35 -22.95
N GLY A 174 7.35 5.40 -23.63
CA GLY A 174 7.86 6.61 -24.24
C GLY A 174 9.24 6.40 -24.86
N ALA A 175 9.61 7.23 -25.83
CA ALA A 175 10.87 7.09 -26.55
C ALA A 175 12.11 7.26 -25.65
N ARG A 176 11.98 8.07 -24.58
CA ARG A 176 13.04 8.33 -23.59
C ARG A 176 12.98 7.42 -22.35
N THR A 177 11.96 6.58 -22.26
CA THR A 177 11.73 5.68 -21.13
C THR A 177 11.68 4.23 -21.61
N THR A 178 10.49 3.68 -21.81
CA THR A 178 10.27 2.32 -22.32
C THR A 178 9.58 2.41 -23.69
N PRO A 179 10.32 2.34 -24.81
CA PRO A 179 9.72 2.38 -26.13
C PRO A 179 8.94 1.09 -26.44
N ILE A 180 7.98 1.17 -27.36
CA ILE A 180 7.29 0.01 -27.92
C ILE A 180 7.68 -0.16 -29.39
N GLU A 181 7.72 -1.39 -29.89
CA GLU A 181 8.16 -1.70 -31.26
C GLU A 181 7.12 -1.35 -32.33
N ALA A 182 5.83 -1.42 -31.98
CA ALA A 182 4.75 -1.37 -32.95
C ALA A 182 4.59 0.00 -33.63
N PHE A 183 4.75 1.09 -32.88
CA PHE A 183 4.65 2.46 -33.37
C PHE A 183 5.18 3.46 -32.31
N PRO A 184 5.54 4.69 -32.70
CA PRO A 184 5.91 5.74 -31.75
C PRO A 184 4.75 6.05 -30.78
N PHE A 185 4.96 5.80 -29.49
CA PHE A 185 3.94 5.95 -28.46
C PHE A 185 4.49 6.65 -27.23
N GLU A 186 3.79 7.69 -26.80
CA GLU A 186 4.01 8.38 -25.53
C GLU A 186 2.77 8.16 -24.67
N GLU A 187 2.93 7.49 -23.53
CA GLU A 187 1.82 7.13 -22.62
C GLU A 187 1.32 8.38 -21.87
N ILE A 188 2.24 9.15 -21.29
CA ILE A 188 1.90 10.37 -20.55
C ILE A 188 1.44 11.44 -21.54
N PRO A 189 0.21 11.98 -21.38
CA PRO A 189 -0.26 13.04 -22.23
C PRO A 189 0.56 14.33 -22.00
N PRO A 190 0.75 15.17 -23.04
CA PRO A 190 1.34 16.48 -22.88
C PRO A 190 0.50 17.35 -21.93
N GLU A 191 1.14 18.33 -21.31
CA GLU A 191 0.45 19.28 -20.43
C GLU A 191 -0.67 20.03 -21.18
N GLY A 192 -1.83 20.16 -20.53
CA GLY A 192 -2.99 20.85 -21.09
C GLY A 192 -4.02 19.95 -21.79
N GLU A 193 -3.76 18.65 -21.98
CA GLU A 193 -4.80 17.69 -22.36
C GLU A 193 -5.72 17.36 -21.16
N SER A 194 -7.00 17.06 -21.44
CA SER A 194 -8.01 16.83 -20.41
C SER A 194 -7.69 15.60 -19.55
N GLY A 195 -7.50 15.80 -18.25
CA GLY A 195 -7.29 14.74 -17.26
C GLY A 195 -6.16 15.06 -16.29
N SER A 196 -6.07 14.31 -15.19
CA SER A 196 -4.95 14.44 -14.26
C SER A 196 -3.74 13.67 -14.81
N ARG A 197 -2.66 14.38 -15.18
CA ARG A 197 -1.37 13.77 -15.57
C ARG A 197 -0.85 12.82 -14.48
N HIS A 198 -1.10 13.14 -13.21
CA HIS A 198 -0.72 12.30 -12.09
C HIS A 198 -1.45 10.94 -12.12
N ALA A 199 -2.73 10.90 -12.50
CA ALA A 199 -3.50 9.66 -12.58
C ALA A 199 -3.11 8.76 -13.78
N ALA A 200 -2.36 9.30 -14.76
CA ALA A 200 -1.84 8.51 -15.88
C ALA A 200 -0.70 7.56 -15.45
N PHE A 201 0.01 7.88 -14.36
CA PHE A 201 1.05 7.02 -13.84
C PHE A 201 0.48 5.76 -13.16
N LEU A 202 1.20 4.66 -13.26
CA LEU A 202 0.84 3.41 -12.60
C LEU A 202 1.35 3.38 -11.16
N TRP A 203 0.56 3.99 -10.27
CA TRP A 203 0.81 3.99 -8.83
C TRP A 203 0.48 2.63 -8.21
N GLY A 204 1.34 2.18 -7.31
CA GLY A 204 1.25 0.92 -6.59
C GLY A 204 0.91 1.09 -5.13
N ASN A 205 0.27 0.04 -4.60
CA ASN A 205 -0.08 -0.06 -3.19
C ASN A 205 1.20 -0.11 -2.32
N PRO A 206 1.43 0.85 -1.41
CA PRO A 206 2.64 0.93 -0.58
C PRO A 206 2.86 -0.27 0.35
N ALA A 207 1.83 -1.06 0.62
CA ALA A 207 1.95 -2.25 1.45
C ALA A 207 2.83 -3.33 0.79
N PHE A 208 2.96 -3.37 -0.54
CA PHE A 208 3.96 -4.23 -1.21
C PHE A 208 5.39 -3.84 -0.85
N ALA A 209 5.68 -2.53 -0.77
CA ALA A 209 7.01 -2.07 -0.38
C ALA A 209 7.33 -2.45 1.07
N ALA A 210 6.37 -2.26 1.97
CA ALA A 210 6.48 -2.67 3.37
C ALA A 210 6.67 -4.18 3.53
N ALA A 211 5.94 -5.00 2.76
CA ALA A 211 6.10 -6.45 2.77
C ALA A 211 7.49 -6.90 2.28
N CYS A 212 8.05 -6.23 1.24
CA CYS A 212 9.43 -6.49 0.80
C CYS A 212 10.42 -6.25 1.95
N LEU A 213 10.30 -5.10 2.63
CA LEU A 213 11.22 -4.74 3.72
C LEU A 213 11.10 -5.66 4.93
N LEU A 214 9.89 -6.08 5.30
CA LEU A 214 9.69 -7.08 6.35
C LEU A 214 10.30 -8.43 5.99
N GLY A 215 10.11 -8.90 4.75
CA GLY A 215 10.71 -10.15 4.29
C GLY A 215 12.23 -10.09 4.24
N GLN A 216 12.81 -8.97 3.82
CA GLN A 216 14.27 -8.74 3.85
C GLN A 216 14.82 -8.71 5.28
N ALA A 217 14.12 -8.05 6.21
CA ALA A 217 14.48 -8.03 7.63
C ALA A 217 14.46 -9.45 8.23
N PHE A 218 13.42 -10.23 7.92
CA PHE A 218 13.32 -11.62 8.34
C PHE A 218 14.42 -12.50 7.74
N ALA A 219 14.72 -12.35 6.45
CA ALA A 219 15.80 -13.10 5.81
C ALA A 219 17.18 -12.82 6.44
N ALA A 220 17.41 -11.58 6.90
CA ALA A 220 18.65 -11.18 7.54
C ALA A 220 18.77 -11.61 9.02
N GLU A 221 17.69 -11.47 9.80
CA GLU A 221 17.74 -11.56 11.27
C GLU A 221 16.79 -12.63 11.86
N GLY A 222 16.02 -13.33 11.03
CA GLY A 222 14.94 -14.22 11.49
C GLY A 222 13.91 -13.46 12.34
N TRP A 223 13.37 -14.09 13.39
CA TRP A 223 12.41 -13.44 14.29
C TRP A 223 13.02 -12.42 15.25
N ALA A 224 14.35 -12.29 15.29
CA ALA A 224 15.01 -11.17 15.98
C ALA A 224 14.97 -9.86 15.16
N MET A 225 14.37 -9.91 13.96
CA MET A 225 14.19 -8.77 13.07
C MET A 225 13.56 -7.56 13.76
N ARG A 226 13.93 -6.38 13.27
CA ARG A 226 13.32 -5.11 13.67
C ARG A 226 12.61 -4.51 12.47
N PRO A 227 11.27 -4.38 12.48
CA PRO A 227 10.56 -3.67 11.43
C PRO A 227 11.13 -2.28 11.20
N GLY A 228 11.22 -1.86 9.94
CA GLY A 228 11.88 -0.62 9.56
C GLY A 228 13.41 -0.71 9.55
N ARG A 229 13.99 -1.91 9.61
CA ARG A 229 15.39 -2.18 9.25
C ARG A 229 15.47 -3.48 8.44
N PRO A 230 15.76 -3.42 7.12
CA PRO A 230 15.93 -2.21 6.32
C PRO A 230 14.63 -1.39 6.19
N ASN A 231 14.75 -0.12 5.81
CA ASN A 231 13.62 0.77 5.53
C ASN A 231 13.65 1.41 4.14
N GLU A 232 14.56 1.00 3.25
CA GLU A 232 14.67 1.55 1.90
C GLU A 232 14.52 0.47 0.85
N LEU A 233 13.79 0.78 -0.22
CA LEU A 233 13.81 0.02 -1.46
C LEU A 233 14.50 0.84 -2.54
N GLU A 234 15.52 0.25 -3.14
CA GLU A 234 16.33 0.81 -4.24
C GLU A 234 15.82 0.32 -5.61
N ASP A 235 16.43 0.79 -6.71
CA ASP A 235 16.05 0.55 -8.11
C ASP A 235 14.55 0.78 -8.39
N MET A 236 13.99 1.86 -7.84
CA MET A 236 12.62 2.27 -8.08
C MET A 236 12.49 3.07 -9.38
N PRO A 237 11.37 2.97 -10.10
CA PRO A 237 11.14 3.76 -11.32
C PRO A 237 11.30 5.27 -11.09
N LEU A 238 12.34 5.86 -11.68
CA LEU A 238 12.62 7.30 -11.62
C LEU A 238 12.32 7.96 -12.98
N TYR A 239 11.20 8.67 -13.08
CA TYR A 239 10.79 9.32 -14.32
C TYR A 239 11.44 10.70 -14.49
N LEU A 240 12.06 10.93 -15.65
CA LEU A 240 12.61 12.22 -16.05
C LEU A 240 11.60 12.93 -16.94
N ASP A 241 11.13 14.11 -16.53
CA ASP A 241 10.15 14.83 -17.34
C ASP A 241 10.81 15.41 -18.61
N PRO A 242 10.37 15.03 -19.82
CA PRO A 242 10.96 15.53 -21.05
C PRO A 242 10.66 17.00 -21.34
N THR A 243 9.71 17.64 -20.66
CA THR A 243 9.32 19.04 -20.89
C THR A 243 10.21 20.06 -20.17
N GLY A 244 10.97 19.63 -19.15
CA GLY A 244 11.96 20.45 -18.45
C GLY A 244 13.31 20.53 -19.19
N ASP A 245 14.29 21.18 -18.57
CA ASP A 245 15.69 21.22 -19.04
C ASP A 245 16.42 19.86 -18.91
N GLY A 246 15.70 18.82 -18.46
CA GLY A 246 16.22 17.48 -18.22
C GLY A 246 16.90 17.29 -16.86
N SER A 247 16.86 18.28 -15.96
CA SER A 247 17.51 18.22 -14.64
C SER A 247 16.58 17.80 -13.50
N GLU A 248 15.25 17.89 -13.66
CA GLU A 248 14.28 17.57 -12.61
C GLU A 248 13.66 16.17 -12.79
N THR A 249 13.89 15.31 -11.80
CA THR A 249 13.26 13.99 -11.70
C THR A 249 11.91 14.09 -10.99
N LEU A 250 10.89 13.39 -11.49
CA LEU A 250 9.68 13.17 -10.68
C LEU A 250 9.99 12.22 -9.51
N PRO A 251 9.37 12.42 -8.34
CA PRO A 251 9.51 11.51 -7.22
C PRO A 251 9.02 10.09 -7.57
N CYS A 252 9.66 9.09 -6.98
CA CYS A 252 9.25 7.68 -7.07
C CYS A 252 7.94 7.41 -6.29
N ALA A 253 7.62 8.22 -5.29
CA ALA A 253 6.36 8.27 -4.55
C ALA A 253 5.47 9.39 -5.11
N GLU A 254 4.19 9.40 -4.76
CA GLU A 254 3.23 10.40 -5.28
C GLU A 254 3.68 11.85 -5.08
N ILE A 255 4.40 12.11 -3.99
CA ILE A 255 4.97 13.42 -3.65
C ILE A 255 6.37 13.30 -3.05
N LEU A 256 7.12 14.40 -3.09
CA LEU A 256 8.28 14.61 -2.24
C LEU A 256 7.80 14.98 -0.82
N LEU A 257 7.50 13.95 -0.04
CA LEU A 257 7.02 14.11 1.33
C LEU A 257 8.06 14.84 2.19
N THR A 258 7.62 15.90 2.88
CA THR A 258 8.44 16.61 3.85
C THR A 258 8.43 15.89 5.20
N GLU A 259 9.39 16.19 6.07
CA GLU A 259 9.40 15.66 7.45
C GLU A 259 8.09 16.00 8.20
N ARG A 260 7.57 17.21 8.01
CA ARG A 260 6.28 17.64 8.60
C ARG A 260 5.12 16.77 8.08
N GLY A 261 5.09 16.48 6.78
CA GLY A 261 4.08 15.59 6.19
C GLY A 261 4.19 14.17 6.73
N ALA A 262 5.40 13.63 6.86
CA ALA A 262 5.63 12.32 7.47
C ALA A 262 5.14 12.27 8.92
N GLN A 263 5.41 13.32 9.73
CA GLN A 263 4.91 13.40 11.10
C GLN A 263 3.37 13.48 11.17
N LYS A 264 2.72 14.22 10.26
CA LYS A 264 1.25 14.24 10.17
C LYS A 264 0.68 12.84 9.87
N LEU A 265 1.23 12.13 8.90
CA LEU A 265 0.82 10.75 8.59
C LEU A 265 0.95 9.84 9.83
N LEU A 266 2.09 9.90 10.52
CA LEU A 266 2.32 9.13 11.75
C LEU A 266 1.32 9.47 12.86
N ALA A 267 0.95 10.75 13.01
CA ALA A 267 -0.05 11.20 13.97
C ALA A 267 -1.46 10.67 13.65
N HIS A 268 -1.76 10.44 12.36
CA HIS A 268 -2.99 9.78 11.92
C HIS A 268 -2.93 8.24 11.95
N GLY A 269 -1.84 7.64 12.47
CA GLY A 269 -1.67 6.18 12.52
C GLY A 269 -1.31 5.55 11.17
N LEU A 270 -0.83 6.36 10.22
CA LEU A 270 -0.40 5.91 8.90
C LEU A 270 1.13 5.80 8.84
N THR A 271 1.63 4.73 8.23
CA THR A 271 3.06 4.56 7.97
C THR A 271 3.42 5.33 6.69
N PRO A 272 4.28 6.36 6.78
CA PRO A 272 4.63 7.18 5.63
C PRO A 272 5.53 6.43 4.64
N VAL A 273 5.34 6.65 3.35
CA VAL A 273 6.27 6.26 2.28
C VAL A 273 6.75 7.50 1.54
N TRP A 274 8.03 7.61 1.22
CA TRP A 274 8.53 8.80 0.53
C TRP A 274 9.72 8.52 -0.37
N SER A 275 9.89 9.38 -1.37
CA SER A 275 11.06 9.33 -2.26
C SER A 275 12.27 9.95 -1.61
N VAL A 276 13.45 9.43 -1.93
CA VAL A 276 14.69 10.21 -1.75
C VAL A 276 14.88 11.09 -2.98
N ARG A 277 15.02 12.40 -2.75
CA ARG A 277 15.12 13.38 -3.84
C ARG A 277 16.25 13.02 -4.80
N ASN A 278 15.94 13.02 -6.10
CA ASN A 278 16.86 12.75 -7.21
C ASN A 278 17.52 11.37 -7.15
N GLN A 279 16.87 10.39 -6.52
CA GLN A 279 17.36 9.02 -6.44
C GLN A 279 16.21 8.05 -6.73
N ASP A 280 16.57 6.91 -7.29
CA ASP A 280 15.72 5.77 -7.61
C ASP A 280 15.44 4.91 -6.38
N ARG A 281 15.05 5.55 -5.26
CA ARG A 281 14.74 4.83 -4.02
C ARG A 281 13.57 5.46 -3.25
N ILE A 282 12.83 4.61 -2.57
CA ILE A 282 11.80 5.01 -1.61
C ILE A 282 12.18 4.55 -0.21
N ARG A 283 11.69 5.28 0.80
CA ARG A 283 11.77 4.90 2.20
C ARG A 283 10.39 4.61 2.74
N VAL A 284 10.30 3.63 3.62
CA VAL A 284 9.11 3.34 4.43
C VAL A 284 9.39 3.76 5.87
N GLY A 285 8.46 4.48 6.47
CA GLY A 285 8.57 4.96 7.84
C GLY A 285 8.47 3.85 8.88
N PRO A 286 8.54 4.22 10.17
CA PRO A 286 8.21 3.29 11.24
C PRO A 286 6.82 2.69 11.04
N PHE A 287 6.70 1.38 11.21
CA PHE A 287 5.44 0.66 11.03
C PHE A 287 4.49 1.03 12.16
N ARG A 288 3.46 1.82 11.84
CA ARG A 288 2.43 2.26 12.78
C ARG A 288 1.15 1.49 12.57
N SER A 289 0.44 1.26 13.66
CA SER A 289 -0.93 0.78 13.64
C SER A 289 -1.91 1.94 13.63
N VAL A 290 -3.12 1.69 13.11
CA VAL A 290 -4.20 2.67 13.14
C VAL A 290 -4.63 3.03 14.57
N ALA A 291 -4.29 2.20 15.57
CA ALA A 291 -4.44 2.50 16.99
C ALA A 291 -3.53 3.63 17.51
N GLY A 292 -2.61 4.16 16.69
CA GLY A 292 -1.68 5.22 17.08
C GLY A 292 -0.44 4.74 17.85
N GLY A 293 -0.16 3.43 17.80
CA GLY A 293 1.04 2.80 18.36
C GLY A 293 1.92 2.16 17.29
N ASP A 294 2.92 1.39 17.73
CA ASP A 294 3.68 0.55 16.82
C ASP A 294 2.82 -0.61 16.33
N LEU A 295 3.08 -1.07 15.12
CA LEU A 295 2.36 -2.21 14.55
C LEU A 295 2.72 -3.49 15.30
N LYS A 296 1.71 -4.14 15.87
CA LYS A 296 1.84 -5.44 16.54
C LYS A 296 2.12 -6.50 15.49
N GLY A 297 3.18 -7.29 15.69
CA GLY A 297 3.45 -8.46 14.88
C GLY A 297 4.27 -9.49 15.64
N ARG A 298 4.65 -10.58 14.95
CA ARG A 298 5.42 -11.68 15.57
C ARG A 298 6.82 -11.27 16.03
N TRP A 299 7.34 -10.17 15.49
CA TRP A 299 8.60 -9.54 15.88
C TRP A 299 8.52 -8.77 17.21
N SER A 300 7.34 -8.63 17.82
CA SER A 300 7.12 -7.82 19.02
C SER A 300 7.30 -8.60 20.35
N ASN A 301 7.99 -9.75 20.33
CA ASN A 301 8.21 -10.58 21.52
C ASN A 301 9.29 -10.04 22.47
#